data_AF-A0A5C8BIW3-F1
#
_entry.id   AF-A0A5C8BIW3-F1
#
_cell.length_a   1.000
_cell.length_b   1.000
_cell.length_c   1.000
_cell.angle_alpha   90.00
_cell.angle_beta   90.00
_cell.angle_gamma   90.00
#
_symmetry.space_group_name_H-M   'P 1'
#
loop_
_entity.id
_entity.type
_entity.pdbx_description
1 polymer ?
#
loop_
_entity_poly.entity_id
_entity_poly.type
_entity_poly.pdbx_seq_one_letter_code
_entity_poly.pdbx_strand_id
1 'polypeptide(L)'
;MYNFNQHHPKESIIPQPKHTTSMWGIEFRAPLSNSAGMFKNGEGYDTVAALGAGAYIGGTSTANVRTGNLKNGIALPFISLYNSKSAINFLGLPNLGDQVLSQINITTNKIKGCPIGWSVMRSPDYAENEGLAKLIESLWMYHNHPQIDFIEINESCPNIKIGGGSIIPRLQIIAREFLDKRTRKLPVVVKLSTDLTLDGLAPILEELIRLKFDGINLGNTSIDYANIKPQLDVKDVQLFDYFTQNFGGGVSGLPLKNKSLQLCAEAADLLNKFKPNHEFHIIRSGGIDSLADIEESRAHGISFNQWYTGFFNNYARDGDQVYRKLFT
;
A
#
# COMPACT_ATOMS: atom_id res chain seq x y z
N MET A 1 -17.21 -0.58 -8.85
CA MET A 1 -16.20 0.43 -8.46
C MET A 1 -16.19 1.67 -9.36
N TYR A 2 -16.57 1.59 -10.65
CA TYR A 2 -16.52 2.75 -11.58
C TYR A 2 -17.19 4.05 -11.06
N ASN A 3 -18.25 3.95 -10.25
CA ASN A 3 -18.93 5.15 -9.70
C ASN A 3 -18.33 5.68 -8.39
N PHE A 4 -17.55 4.89 -7.64
CA PHE A 4 -17.03 5.35 -6.35
C PHE A 4 -15.92 6.40 -6.53
N ASN A 5 -15.12 6.26 -7.57
CA ASN A 5 -13.98 7.15 -7.82
C ASN A 5 -14.40 8.56 -8.27
N GLN A 6 -15.68 8.72 -8.63
CA GLN A 6 -16.34 9.99 -8.99
C GLN A 6 -17.40 10.38 -7.95
N HIS A 7 -17.45 9.68 -6.81
CA HIS A 7 -18.41 9.95 -5.77
C HIS A 7 -18.02 11.24 -5.04
N HIS A 8 -18.98 12.13 -4.89
CA HIS A 8 -18.82 13.35 -4.11
C HIS A 8 -19.71 13.25 -2.87
N PRO A 9 -19.13 12.97 -1.69
CA PRO A 9 -19.89 12.94 -0.44
C PRO A 9 -20.65 14.26 -0.24
N LYS A 10 -21.87 14.18 0.30
CA LYS A 10 -22.70 15.38 0.56
C LYS A 10 -22.07 16.34 1.57
N GLU A 11 -21.28 15.79 2.48
CA GLU A 11 -20.55 16.53 3.51
C GLU A 11 -19.07 16.14 3.46
N SER A 12 -18.19 17.13 3.64
CA SER A 12 -16.79 16.87 3.92
C SER A 12 -16.58 16.61 5.41
N ILE A 13 -15.94 15.50 5.74
CA ILE A 13 -15.57 15.12 7.10
C ILE A 13 -14.18 15.70 7.39
N ILE A 14 -14.10 16.49 8.46
CA ILE A 14 -12.84 16.98 9.00
C ILE A 14 -12.49 16.11 10.21
N PRO A 15 -11.41 15.32 10.17
CA PRO A 15 -10.96 14.55 11.33
C PRO A 15 -10.64 15.45 12.52
N GLN A 16 -10.85 14.94 13.73
CA GLN A 16 -10.52 15.69 14.95
C GLN A 16 -9.00 15.88 15.07
N PRO A 17 -8.50 17.06 15.54
CA PRO A 17 -7.07 17.34 15.64
C PRO A 17 -6.26 16.29 16.40
N LYS A 18 -6.86 15.64 17.41
CA LYS A 18 -6.25 14.54 18.19
C LYS A 18 -5.82 13.31 17.36
N HIS A 19 -6.32 13.18 16.13
CA HIS A 19 -5.97 12.09 15.22
C HIS A 19 -4.89 12.48 14.20
N THR A 20 -4.42 13.73 14.22
CA THR A 20 -3.36 14.17 13.31
C THR A 20 -2.04 13.49 13.67
N THR A 21 -1.28 13.10 12.65
CA THR A 21 0.10 12.62 12.78
C THR A 21 1.00 13.35 11.80
N SER A 22 2.30 13.38 12.08
CA SER A 22 3.31 14.01 11.23
C SER A 22 4.41 13.01 10.93
N MET A 23 4.78 12.89 9.67
CA MET A 23 5.90 12.08 9.19
C MET A 23 6.66 12.86 8.12
N TRP A 24 7.99 12.89 8.17
CA TRP A 24 8.84 13.56 7.18
C TRP A 24 8.59 15.07 7.06
N GLY A 25 8.09 15.69 8.13
CA GLY A 25 7.60 17.08 8.12
C GLY A 25 6.30 17.29 7.32
N ILE A 26 5.59 16.21 6.98
CA ILE A 26 4.30 16.22 6.28
C ILE A 26 3.19 15.93 7.31
N GLU A 27 2.15 16.77 7.32
CA GLU A 27 0.96 16.59 8.15
C GLU A 27 -0.01 15.60 7.50
N PHE A 28 -0.46 14.63 8.29
CA PHE A 28 -1.52 13.67 7.96
C PHE A 28 -2.67 13.87 8.94
N ARG A 29 -3.81 14.38 8.48
CA ARG A 29 -4.94 14.79 9.33
C ARG A 29 -5.66 13.63 10.03
N ALA A 30 -5.35 12.39 9.67
CA ALA A 30 -5.78 11.18 10.35
C ALA A 30 -4.68 10.10 10.18
N PRO A 31 -4.58 9.08 11.06
CA PRO A 31 -3.51 8.08 11.01
C PRO A 31 -3.85 6.90 10.07
N LEU A 32 -4.67 7.15 9.05
CA LEU A 32 -5.23 6.13 8.16
C LEU A 32 -5.49 6.70 6.76
N SER A 33 -5.07 5.97 5.73
CA SER A 33 -5.38 6.27 4.32
C SER A 33 -5.91 5.05 3.58
N ASN A 34 -6.40 5.24 2.35
CA ASN A 34 -6.50 4.11 1.42
C ASN A 34 -5.11 3.52 1.17
N SER A 35 -5.06 2.22 0.87
CA SER A 35 -3.85 1.57 0.38
C SER A 35 -3.77 1.66 -1.15
N ALA A 36 -2.55 1.55 -1.68
CA ALA A 36 -2.30 1.43 -3.12
C ALA A 36 -3.12 0.28 -3.74
N GLY A 37 -3.48 0.44 -5.00
CA GLY A 37 -4.29 -0.49 -5.77
C GLY A 37 -5.78 -0.18 -5.78
N MET A 38 -6.27 0.66 -4.85
CA MET A 38 -7.67 1.10 -4.80
C MET A 38 -7.98 2.08 -5.94
N PHE A 39 -7.05 3.00 -6.20
CA PHE A 39 -7.15 4.03 -7.23
C PHE A 39 -5.88 4.04 -8.10
N LYS A 40 -5.89 3.22 -9.15
CA LYS A 40 -4.66 2.87 -9.86
C LYS A 40 -4.17 3.96 -10.80
N ASN A 41 -5.07 4.82 -11.26
CA ASN A 41 -4.82 5.81 -12.29
C ASN A 41 -5.00 7.24 -11.77
N GLY A 42 -4.87 7.46 -10.46
CA GLY A 42 -4.91 8.80 -9.85
C GLY A 42 -6.33 9.34 -9.58
N GLU A 43 -7.35 8.51 -9.76
CA GLU A 43 -8.74 8.89 -9.51
C GLU A 43 -9.14 8.83 -8.02
N GLY A 44 -10.22 9.49 -7.61
CA GLY A 44 -10.80 9.30 -6.27
C GLY A 44 -10.11 10.03 -5.09
N TYR A 45 -9.10 10.86 -5.35
CA TYR A 45 -8.50 11.74 -4.31
C TYR A 45 -9.59 12.56 -3.60
N ASP A 46 -10.39 13.31 -4.37
CA ASP A 46 -11.40 14.22 -3.81
C ASP A 46 -12.45 13.46 -2.99
N THR A 47 -12.80 12.23 -3.42
CA THR A 47 -13.71 11.35 -2.69
C THR A 47 -13.16 10.99 -1.32
N VAL A 48 -11.98 10.36 -1.25
CA VAL A 48 -11.44 9.92 0.05
C VAL A 48 -11.02 11.10 0.93
N ALA A 49 -10.59 12.19 0.32
CA ALA A 49 -10.31 13.44 1.02
C ALA A 49 -11.60 14.04 1.63
N ALA A 50 -12.72 14.05 0.90
CA ALA A 50 -13.99 14.48 1.47
C ALA A 50 -14.48 13.53 2.59
N LEU A 51 -14.23 12.23 2.47
CA LEU A 51 -14.60 11.25 3.50
C LEU A 51 -13.79 11.34 4.79
N GLY A 52 -12.65 12.04 4.81
CA GLY A 52 -11.82 12.24 6.01
C GLY A 52 -10.54 11.41 6.07
N ALA A 53 -10.07 10.86 4.95
CA ALA A 53 -8.79 10.13 4.89
C ALA A 53 -7.60 10.98 5.31
N GLY A 54 -6.63 10.38 6.01
CA GLY A 54 -5.41 11.05 6.46
C GLY A 54 -4.42 11.34 5.33
N ALA A 55 -4.47 10.56 4.27
CA ALA A 55 -3.73 10.74 3.01
C ALA A 55 -4.47 10.01 1.89
N TYR A 56 -3.99 10.18 0.66
CA TYR A 56 -4.41 9.43 -0.52
C TYR A 56 -3.22 8.73 -1.14
N ILE A 57 -3.36 7.44 -1.48
CA ILE A 57 -2.29 6.67 -2.13
C ILE A 57 -2.79 6.20 -3.50
N GLY A 58 -2.22 6.77 -4.56
CA GLY A 58 -2.47 6.35 -5.94
C GLY A 58 -1.58 5.19 -6.39
N GLY A 59 -1.85 4.66 -7.58
CA GLY A 59 -1.13 3.50 -8.13
C GLY A 59 -1.66 2.17 -7.58
N THR A 60 -0.93 1.05 -7.63
CA THR A 60 0.44 0.91 -8.11
C THR A 60 0.54 1.00 -9.63
N SER A 61 1.38 1.90 -10.13
CA SER A 61 1.66 2.08 -11.55
C SER A 61 2.94 1.38 -11.99
N THR A 62 3.12 1.23 -13.30
CA THR A 62 4.33 0.66 -13.92
C THR A 62 4.75 1.49 -15.12
N ALA A 63 6.02 1.37 -15.52
CA ALA A 63 6.55 2.14 -16.65
C ALA A 63 5.74 1.96 -17.94
N ASN A 64 5.26 0.74 -18.22
CA ASN A 64 4.37 0.44 -19.33
C ASN A 64 2.91 0.35 -18.92
N VAL A 65 2.02 0.54 -19.89
CA VAL A 65 0.60 0.21 -19.79
C VAL A 65 0.44 -1.28 -19.50
N ARG A 66 -0.47 -1.61 -18.59
CA ARG A 66 -0.85 -3.00 -18.30
C ARG A 66 -2.36 -3.14 -18.30
N THR A 67 -2.86 -4.13 -19.02
CA THR A 67 -4.28 -4.51 -18.99
C THR A 67 -4.63 -5.36 -17.77
N GLY A 68 -3.62 -5.89 -17.08
CA GLY A 68 -3.77 -6.85 -15.99
C GLY A 68 -3.93 -8.29 -16.48
N ASN A 69 -4.26 -9.19 -15.57
CA ASN A 69 -4.31 -10.62 -15.84
C ASN A 69 -5.62 -11.03 -16.54
N LEU A 70 -5.49 -11.97 -17.48
CA LEU A 70 -6.59 -12.73 -18.08
C LEU A 70 -6.31 -14.21 -17.84
N LYS A 71 -7.24 -14.93 -17.21
CA LYS A 71 -7.09 -16.37 -16.97
C LYS A 71 -8.46 -17.05 -17.03
N ASN A 72 -8.53 -18.21 -17.68
CA ASN A 72 -9.77 -18.95 -17.90
C ASN A 72 -10.90 -18.09 -18.50
N GLY A 73 -10.56 -17.15 -19.40
CA GLY A 73 -11.52 -16.23 -20.02
C GLY A 73 -12.04 -15.12 -19.12
N ILE A 74 -11.59 -15.02 -17.86
CA ILE A 74 -12.00 -13.99 -16.91
C ILE A 74 -10.89 -12.95 -16.77
N ALA A 75 -11.20 -11.71 -17.14
CA ALA A 75 -10.30 -10.58 -16.96
C ALA A 75 -10.37 -10.08 -15.50
N LEU A 76 -9.21 -9.75 -14.93
CA LEU A 76 -9.06 -9.18 -13.60
C LEU A 76 -9.82 -9.95 -12.49
N PRO A 77 -9.59 -11.28 -12.33
CA PRO A 77 -10.34 -12.07 -11.36
C PRO A 77 -10.24 -11.50 -9.94
N PHE A 78 -11.40 -11.36 -9.29
CA PHE A 78 -11.55 -10.86 -7.94
C PHE A 78 -12.81 -11.45 -7.28
N ILE A 79 -12.72 -11.76 -5.99
CA ILE A 79 -13.87 -12.11 -5.17
C ILE A 79 -13.78 -11.46 -3.78
N SER A 80 -14.94 -11.14 -3.22
CA SER A 80 -15.08 -10.80 -1.81
C SER A 80 -15.52 -12.05 -1.04
N LEU A 81 -14.91 -12.27 0.13
CA LEU A 81 -15.29 -13.28 1.10
C LEU A 81 -15.92 -12.54 2.28
N TYR A 82 -17.22 -12.26 2.14
CA TYR A 82 -17.94 -11.30 2.97
C TYR A 82 -17.95 -11.71 4.46
N ASN A 83 -18.26 -12.98 4.75
CA ASN A 83 -18.37 -13.46 6.13
C ASN A 83 -17.01 -13.43 6.84
N SER A 84 -15.94 -13.62 6.07
CA SER A 84 -14.55 -13.60 6.52
C SER A 84 -13.93 -12.20 6.53
N LYS A 85 -14.68 -11.15 6.13
CA LYS A 85 -14.18 -9.78 5.97
C LYS A 85 -12.87 -9.72 5.17
N SER A 86 -12.78 -10.54 4.13
CA SER A 86 -11.57 -10.72 3.32
C SER A 86 -11.88 -10.65 1.83
N ALA A 87 -10.85 -10.57 1.00
CA ALA A 87 -11.01 -10.59 -0.45
C ALA A 87 -9.77 -11.21 -1.11
N ILE A 88 -9.98 -11.87 -2.26
CA ILE A 88 -8.91 -12.46 -3.06
C ILE A 88 -8.87 -11.80 -4.42
N ASN A 89 -7.68 -11.49 -4.93
CA ASN A 89 -7.52 -10.86 -6.22
C ASN A 89 -6.33 -11.40 -7.01
N PHE A 90 -6.51 -11.48 -8.33
CA PHE A 90 -5.45 -11.82 -9.28
C PHE A 90 -5.42 -10.75 -10.40
N LEU A 91 -5.32 -9.46 -10.03
CA LEU A 91 -5.51 -8.36 -10.98
C LEU A 91 -4.35 -8.16 -11.96
N GLY A 92 -3.10 -8.36 -11.54
CA GLY A 92 -1.94 -8.22 -12.45
C GLY A 92 -1.51 -6.78 -12.76
N LEU A 93 -1.72 -5.85 -11.81
CA LEU A 93 -1.31 -4.44 -11.91
C LEU A 93 -1.89 -3.67 -13.12
N PRO A 94 -3.20 -3.71 -13.43
CA PRO A 94 -3.77 -2.91 -14.52
C PRO A 94 -3.56 -1.41 -14.26
N ASN A 95 -2.95 -0.70 -15.21
CA ASN A 95 -2.67 0.73 -15.11
C ASN A 95 -2.37 1.36 -16.50
N LEU A 96 -2.46 2.69 -16.59
CA LEU A 96 -2.27 3.45 -17.84
C LEU A 96 -0.80 3.76 -18.19
N GLY A 97 0.17 3.26 -17.42
CA GLY A 97 1.60 3.51 -17.64
C GLY A 97 2.07 4.86 -17.12
N ASP A 98 3.31 4.91 -16.63
CA ASP A 98 3.86 6.10 -15.96
C ASP A 98 4.04 7.31 -16.89
N GLN A 99 4.21 7.09 -18.20
CA GLN A 99 4.26 8.19 -19.17
C GLN A 99 2.97 9.02 -19.19
N VAL A 100 1.81 8.37 -18.99
CA VAL A 100 0.51 9.03 -18.93
C VAL A 100 0.23 9.49 -17.50
N LEU A 101 0.40 8.59 -16.53
CA LEU A 101 0.02 8.82 -15.13
C LEU A 101 0.87 9.87 -14.42
N SER A 102 2.09 10.12 -14.86
CA SER A 102 2.91 11.21 -14.29
C SER A 102 2.54 12.62 -14.82
N GLN A 103 1.57 12.71 -15.72
CA GLN A 103 1.13 13.97 -16.32
C GLN A 103 -0.31 14.35 -15.93
N ILE A 104 -1.05 13.45 -15.29
CA ILE A 104 -2.44 13.71 -14.91
C ILE A 104 -2.50 14.69 -13.74
N ASN A 105 -3.51 15.55 -13.73
CA ASN A 105 -3.84 16.33 -12.56
C ASN A 105 -4.74 15.49 -11.64
N ILE A 106 -4.22 15.09 -10.48
CA ILE A 106 -4.92 14.21 -9.51
C ILE A 106 -6.12 14.91 -8.89
N THR A 107 -5.99 16.21 -8.60
CA THR A 107 -7.06 17.04 -8.01
C THR A 107 -6.81 18.52 -8.33
N THR A 108 -7.86 19.32 -8.42
CA THR A 108 -7.75 20.79 -8.47
C THR A 108 -7.87 21.43 -7.08
N ASN A 109 -8.20 20.66 -6.04
CA ASN A 109 -8.49 21.14 -4.70
C ASN A 109 -7.85 20.24 -3.63
N LYS A 110 -6.52 20.21 -3.59
CA LYS A 110 -5.77 19.43 -2.60
C LYS A 110 -6.13 19.88 -1.18
N ILE A 111 -6.66 18.97 -0.37
CA ILE A 111 -7.07 19.27 1.00
C ILE A 111 -5.86 19.32 1.93
N LYS A 112 -5.80 20.36 2.77
CA LYS A 112 -4.75 20.52 3.79
C LYS A 112 -4.68 19.30 4.72
N GLY A 113 -3.47 18.83 4.97
CA GLY A 113 -3.22 17.65 5.81
C GLY A 113 -3.62 16.32 5.17
N CYS A 114 -3.97 16.28 3.88
CA CYS A 114 -4.25 15.06 3.12
C CYS A 114 -3.22 14.92 1.98
N PRO A 115 -1.98 14.49 2.27
CA PRO A 115 -0.94 14.35 1.27
C PRO A 115 -1.27 13.24 0.26
N ILE A 116 -0.61 13.31 -0.88
CA ILE A 116 -0.71 12.37 -1.99
C ILE A 116 0.56 11.53 -2.04
N GLY A 117 0.41 10.25 -1.72
CA GLY A 117 1.39 9.21 -1.99
C GLY A 117 1.17 8.60 -3.37
N TRP A 118 2.25 8.15 -4.00
CA TRP A 118 2.16 7.39 -5.25
C TRP A 118 2.93 6.08 -5.18
N SER A 119 2.23 4.98 -5.46
CA SER A 119 2.82 3.64 -5.48
C SER A 119 3.33 3.30 -6.88
N VAL A 120 4.60 2.90 -6.99
CA VAL A 120 5.26 2.52 -8.27
C VAL A 120 5.88 1.14 -8.11
N MET A 121 5.86 0.35 -9.17
CA MET A 121 6.49 -0.96 -9.19
C MET A 121 7.26 -1.19 -10.48
N ARG A 122 8.35 -1.97 -10.38
CA ARG A 122 9.01 -2.54 -11.56
C ARG A 122 8.02 -3.42 -12.31
N SER A 123 7.79 -3.12 -13.59
CA SER A 123 6.92 -3.96 -14.41
C SER A 123 7.47 -5.38 -14.51
N PRO A 124 6.63 -6.42 -14.30
CA PRO A 124 7.05 -7.80 -14.50
C PRO A 124 7.19 -8.17 -15.99
N ASP A 125 6.78 -7.31 -16.93
CA ASP A 125 6.93 -7.56 -18.37
C ASP A 125 8.35 -7.34 -18.90
N TYR A 126 9.19 -6.64 -18.13
CA TYR A 126 10.58 -6.37 -18.48
C TYR A 126 11.54 -7.30 -17.74
N ALA A 127 12.67 -7.62 -18.39
CA ALA A 127 13.80 -8.26 -17.75
C ALA A 127 14.31 -7.42 -16.56
N GLU A 128 15.00 -8.05 -15.60
CA GLU A 128 15.33 -7.41 -14.32
C GLU A 128 16.06 -6.06 -14.47
N ASN A 129 17.13 -6.01 -15.26
CA ASN A 129 17.93 -4.78 -15.46
C ASN A 129 17.15 -3.69 -16.21
N GLU A 130 16.44 -4.06 -17.28
CA GLU A 130 15.62 -3.12 -18.05
C GLU A 130 14.48 -2.57 -17.19
N GLY A 131 13.77 -3.44 -16.48
CA GLY A 131 12.69 -3.05 -15.60
C GLY A 131 13.17 -2.13 -14.48
N LEU A 132 14.35 -2.38 -13.91
CA LEU A 132 14.93 -1.52 -12.87
C LEU A 132 15.31 -0.13 -13.42
N ALA A 133 15.90 -0.06 -14.61
CA ALA A 133 16.18 1.21 -15.27
C ALA A 133 14.89 2.02 -15.51
N LYS A 134 13.84 1.35 -16.01
CA LYS A 134 12.52 1.95 -16.21
C LYS A 134 11.83 2.37 -14.92
N LEU A 135 11.98 1.60 -13.84
CA LEU A 135 11.50 2.00 -12.51
C LEU A 135 12.18 3.30 -12.06
N ILE A 136 13.49 3.44 -12.26
CA ILE A 136 14.22 4.68 -11.93
C ILE A 136 13.68 5.85 -12.75
N GLU A 137 13.43 5.67 -14.04
CA GLU A 137 12.76 6.70 -14.88
C GLU A 137 11.40 7.11 -14.29
N SER A 138 10.56 6.14 -13.92
CA SER A 138 9.27 6.40 -13.27
C SER A 138 9.41 7.16 -11.96
N LEU A 139 10.38 6.80 -11.12
CA LEU A 139 10.65 7.51 -9.86
C LEU A 139 10.99 8.98 -10.11
N TRP A 140 11.77 9.28 -11.16
CA TRP A 140 12.06 10.66 -11.57
C TRP A 140 10.84 11.41 -12.09
N MET A 141 9.93 10.73 -12.81
CA MET A 141 8.67 11.34 -13.25
C MET A 141 7.81 11.77 -12.05
N TYR A 142 7.60 10.89 -11.07
CA TYR A 142 6.82 11.22 -9.86
C TYR A 142 7.54 12.16 -8.91
N HIS A 143 8.88 12.12 -8.90
CA HIS A 143 9.68 13.13 -8.20
C HIS A 143 9.38 14.54 -8.70
N ASN A 144 9.26 14.72 -10.01
CA ASN A 144 8.98 16.01 -10.63
C ASN A 144 7.48 16.37 -10.63
N HIS A 145 6.60 15.43 -10.26
CA HIS A 145 5.17 15.69 -10.21
C HIS A 145 4.81 16.62 -9.02
N PRO A 146 4.17 17.78 -9.27
CA PRO A 146 3.99 18.82 -8.25
C PRO A 146 3.05 18.43 -7.11
N GLN A 147 2.13 17.49 -7.36
CA GLN A 147 1.14 17.07 -6.36
C GLN A 147 1.60 15.92 -5.47
N ILE A 148 2.67 15.20 -5.83
CA ILE A 148 3.13 14.00 -5.10
C ILE A 148 3.99 14.42 -3.91
N ASP A 149 3.59 13.99 -2.72
CA ASP A 149 4.26 14.32 -1.45
C ASP A 149 5.17 13.20 -0.95
N PHE A 150 4.93 11.94 -1.35
CA PHE A 150 5.80 10.80 -1.04
C PHE A 150 5.60 9.66 -2.07
N ILE A 151 6.58 8.77 -2.18
CA ILE A 151 6.53 7.60 -3.06
C ILE A 151 6.55 6.32 -2.24
N GLU A 152 5.75 5.35 -2.66
CA GLU A 152 5.81 3.96 -2.20
C GLU A 152 6.37 3.08 -3.32
N ILE A 153 7.54 2.47 -3.11
CA ILE A 153 8.07 1.47 -4.03
C ILE A 153 7.49 0.11 -3.63
N ASN A 154 6.59 -0.42 -4.44
CA ASN A 154 5.95 -1.70 -4.18
C ASN A 154 6.86 -2.84 -4.65
N GLU A 155 7.42 -3.55 -3.68
CA GLU A 155 8.23 -4.74 -3.86
C GLU A 155 7.43 -5.94 -3.36
N SER A 156 6.60 -6.48 -4.24
CA SER A 156 5.64 -7.53 -3.92
C SER A 156 6.27 -8.92 -3.72
N CYS A 157 7.59 -9.03 -3.50
CA CYS A 157 8.23 -10.31 -3.29
C CYS A 157 9.10 -10.34 -2.03
N PRO A 158 8.69 -11.08 -0.98
CA PRO A 158 9.52 -11.25 0.20
C PRO A 158 10.60 -12.32 0.01
N ASN A 159 10.45 -13.25 -0.96
CA ASN A 159 11.38 -14.34 -1.25
C ASN A 159 11.27 -14.81 -2.73
N ILE A 160 12.24 -14.49 -3.59
CA ILE A 160 12.45 -15.22 -4.87
C ILE A 160 13.70 -16.09 -4.75
N LYS A 161 13.53 -17.41 -4.86
CA LYS A 161 14.20 -18.23 -5.89
C LYS A 161 13.15 -19.24 -6.35
N ILE A 162 12.75 -19.28 -7.62
CA ILE A 162 13.56 -19.72 -8.76
C ILE A 162 13.46 -18.68 -9.89
N GLY A 163 14.59 -18.01 -10.20
CA GLY A 163 14.74 -17.21 -11.42
C GLY A 163 15.19 -15.74 -11.29
N GLY A 164 15.26 -15.10 -10.11
CA GLY A 164 15.68 -13.69 -10.05
C GLY A 164 15.87 -13.08 -8.64
N GLY A 165 17.13 -12.90 -8.23
CA GLY A 165 17.65 -11.82 -7.36
C GLY A 165 17.14 -11.64 -5.92
N SER A 166 18.06 -11.33 -5.00
CA SER A 166 17.75 -10.64 -3.72
C SER A 166 17.18 -9.24 -4.01
N ILE A 167 16.30 -8.71 -3.16
CA ILE A 167 15.78 -7.34 -3.26
C ILE A 167 16.87 -6.29 -2.97
N ILE A 168 17.84 -6.61 -2.11
CA ILE A 168 18.88 -5.68 -1.64
C ILE A 168 19.69 -5.03 -2.78
N PRO A 169 20.23 -5.78 -3.77
CA PRO A 169 20.90 -5.19 -4.93
C PRO A 169 20.05 -4.15 -5.68
N ARG A 170 18.74 -4.38 -5.82
CA ARG A 170 17.84 -3.41 -6.47
C ARG A 170 17.69 -2.15 -5.60
N LEU A 171 17.52 -2.30 -4.29
CA LEU A 171 17.45 -1.18 -3.35
C LEU A 171 18.73 -0.33 -3.39
N GLN A 172 19.90 -0.95 -3.46
CA GLN A 172 21.18 -0.25 -3.58
C GLN A 172 21.28 0.57 -4.87
N ILE A 173 20.81 0.01 -5.99
CA ILE A 173 20.76 0.72 -7.26
C ILE A 173 19.75 1.88 -7.20
N ILE A 174 18.55 1.66 -6.66
CA ILE A 174 17.55 2.73 -6.46
C ILE A 174 18.14 3.86 -5.61
N ALA A 175 18.82 3.52 -4.51
CA ALA A 175 19.43 4.51 -3.65
C ALA A 175 20.47 5.36 -4.41
N ARG A 176 21.40 4.71 -5.11
CA ARG A 176 22.46 5.38 -5.87
C ARG A 176 21.93 6.22 -7.04
N GLU A 177 20.94 5.72 -7.77
CA GLU A 177 20.46 6.35 -9.00
C GLU A 177 19.31 7.35 -8.78
N PHE A 178 18.62 7.26 -7.64
CA PHE A 178 17.47 8.12 -7.32
C PHE A 178 17.64 8.83 -5.98
N LEU A 179 17.77 8.11 -4.87
CA LEU A 179 17.78 8.74 -3.53
C LEU A 179 18.95 9.71 -3.36
N ASP A 180 20.16 9.35 -3.78
CA ASP A 180 21.36 10.18 -3.65
C ASP A 180 21.37 11.38 -4.59
N LYS A 181 20.56 11.33 -5.66
CA LYS A 181 20.55 12.33 -6.74
C LYS A 181 19.32 13.26 -6.68
N ARG A 182 18.28 12.91 -5.92
CA ARG A 182 17.00 13.65 -5.86
C ARG A 182 17.20 15.10 -5.41
N THR A 183 16.54 16.03 -6.10
CA THR A 183 16.70 17.48 -5.87
C THR A 183 15.80 18.07 -4.78
N ARG A 184 14.69 17.39 -4.47
CA ARG A 184 13.81 17.67 -3.33
C ARG A 184 13.81 16.48 -2.38
N LYS A 185 13.62 16.73 -1.09
CA LYS A 185 13.50 15.67 -0.06
C LYS A 185 12.14 14.97 -0.14
N LEU A 186 11.87 14.31 -1.26
CA LEU A 186 10.70 13.47 -1.43
C LEU A 186 10.89 12.19 -0.60
N PRO A 187 10.01 11.87 0.35
CA PRO A 187 10.10 10.64 1.12
C PRO A 187 9.81 9.42 0.24
N VAL A 188 10.56 8.35 0.45
CA VAL A 188 10.45 7.10 -0.28
C VAL A 188 10.35 5.94 0.70
N VAL A 189 9.22 5.24 0.67
CA VAL A 189 8.99 4.05 1.47
C VAL A 189 8.99 2.80 0.60
N VAL A 190 9.43 1.66 1.15
CA VAL A 190 9.38 0.37 0.45
C VAL A 190 8.25 -0.47 1.01
N LYS A 191 7.33 -0.93 0.16
CA LYS A 191 6.23 -1.80 0.55
C LYS A 191 6.57 -3.26 0.28
N LEU A 192 6.50 -4.08 1.31
CA LEU A 192 6.78 -5.52 1.25
C LEU A 192 5.54 -6.34 1.57
N SER A 193 5.62 -7.62 1.20
CA SER A 193 4.57 -8.59 1.50
C SER A 193 4.43 -8.89 2.99
N THR A 194 3.21 -9.22 3.41
CA THR A 194 2.92 -9.77 4.74
C THR A 194 3.48 -11.18 4.93
N ASP A 195 3.93 -11.83 3.86
CA ASP A 195 4.58 -13.15 3.90
C ASP A 195 6.09 -13.10 4.14
N LEU A 196 6.65 -11.91 4.40
CA LEU A 196 8.03 -11.77 4.86
C LEU A 196 8.22 -12.50 6.19
N THR A 197 9.26 -13.33 6.26
CA THR A 197 9.64 -14.00 7.50
C THR A 197 10.35 -13.01 8.42
N LEU A 198 10.26 -13.21 9.74
CA LEU A 198 10.95 -12.37 10.71
C LEU A 198 12.47 -12.36 10.47
N ASP A 199 13.05 -13.52 10.11
CA ASP A 199 14.46 -13.63 9.75
C ASP A 199 14.85 -12.81 8.50
N GLY A 200 13.93 -12.67 7.54
CA GLY A 200 14.13 -11.87 6.35
C GLY A 200 13.95 -10.37 6.57
N LEU A 201 13.27 -9.97 7.65
CA LEU A 201 12.97 -8.57 7.94
C LEU A 201 14.21 -7.78 8.36
N ALA A 202 15.00 -8.29 9.31
CA ALA A 202 16.12 -7.53 9.88
C ALA A 202 17.17 -7.09 8.84
N PRO A 203 17.66 -7.96 7.93
CA PRO A 203 18.63 -7.54 6.92
C PRO A 203 18.07 -6.50 5.94
N ILE A 204 16.79 -6.59 5.58
CA ILE A 204 16.15 -5.62 4.68
C ILE A 204 15.98 -4.28 5.39
N LEU A 205 15.51 -4.29 6.64
CA LEU A 205 15.30 -3.06 7.41
C LEU A 205 16.62 -2.33 7.67
N GLU A 206 17.69 -3.06 8.05
CA GLU A 206 19.03 -2.50 8.20
C GLU A 206 19.52 -1.86 6.90
N GLU A 207 19.32 -2.53 5.77
CA GLU A 207 19.72 -2.01 4.47
C GLU A 207 18.92 -0.77 4.06
N LEU A 208 17.60 -0.74 4.29
CA LEU A 208 16.77 0.43 4.01
C LEU A 208 17.24 1.66 4.81
N ILE A 209 17.56 1.47 6.09
CA ILE A 209 18.12 2.52 6.95
C ILE A 209 19.47 2.97 6.41
N ARG A 210 20.38 2.04 6.10
CA ARG A 210 21.72 2.36 5.57
C ARG A 210 21.65 3.17 4.26
N LEU A 211 20.68 2.83 3.40
CA LEU A 211 20.44 3.47 2.11
C LEU A 211 19.58 4.75 2.20
N LYS A 212 19.18 5.16 3.41
CA LYS A 212 18.39 6.38 3.66
C LYS A 212 17.02 6.39 2.97
N PHE A 213 16.36 5.24 2.91
CA PHE A 213 14.92 5.20 2.68
C PHE A 213 14.19 5.80 3.87
N ASP A 214 13.02 6.39 3.64
CA ASP A 214 12.31 7.16 4.66
C ASP A 214 11.29 6.31 5.45
N GLY A 215 11.11 5.05 5.05
CA GLY A 215 10.26 4.11 5.77
C GLY A 215 10.01 2.79 5.07
N ILE A 216 9.19 1.97 5.72
CA ILE A 216 8.77 0.66 5.23
C ILE A 216 7.27 0.50 5.42
N ASN A 217 6.58 -0.03 4.41
CA ASN A 217 5.19 -0.46 4.52
C ASN A 217 5.13 -1.99 4.54
N LEU A 218 4.78 -2.56 5.69
CA LEU A 218 4.71 -4.00 5.87
C LEU A 218 3.25 -4.43 5.73
N GLY A 219 2.88 -4.82 4.50
CA GLY A 219 1.47 -4.91 4.18
C GLY A 219 1.10 -5.07 2.71
N ASN A 220 1.36 -6.23 2.11
CA ASN A 220 0.73 -6.63 0.85
C ASN A 220 -0.21 -7.83 1.07
N THR A 221 -0.94 -8.22 0.03
CA THR A 221 -1.74 -9.44 0.06
C THR A 221 -0.87 -10.67 0.24
N SER A 222 -1.46 -11.74 0.80
CA SER A 222 -0.75 -12.97 1.12
C SER A 222 -1.20 -14.13 0.24
N ILE A 223 -0.27 -15.00 -0.11
CA ILE A 223 -0.52 -16.25 -0.85
C ILE A 223 -0.39 -17.48 0.05
N ASP A 224 -0.26 -17.26 1.37
CA ASP A 224 -0.14 -18.30 2.38
C ASP A 224 -1.52 -18.92 2.70
N TYR A 225 -2.08 -19.59 1.69
CA TYR A 225 -3.43 -20.15 1.75
C TYR A 225 -3.59 -21.17 2.88
N ALA A 226 -2.52 -21.89 3.23
CA ALA A 226 -2.53 -22.88 4.30
C ALA A 226 -2.77 -22.23 5.66
N ASN A 227 -2.16 -21.08 5.93
CA ASN A 227 -2.39 -20.34 7.18
C ASN A 227 -3.66 -19.47 7.13
N ILE A 228 -4.09 -19.03 5.95
CA ILE A 228 -5.28 -18.19 5.79
C ILE A 228 -6.57 -19.00 5.90
N LYS A 229 -6.68 -20.13 5.20
CA LYS A 229 -7.93 -20.90 5.07
C LYS A 229 -8.55 -21.27 6.43
N PRO A 230 -7.80 -21.70 7.46
CA PRO A 230 -8.36 -22.01 8.77
C PRO A 230 -8.98 -20.81 9.51
N GLN A 231 -8.66 -19.58 9.09
CA GLN A 231 -9.18 -18.34 9.69
C GLN A 231 -10.46 -17.84 9.00
N LEU A 232 -10.90 -18.49 7.93
CA LEU A 232 -12.08 -18.07 7.16
C LEU A 232 -13.38 -18.61 7.77
N ASP A 233 -14.47 -17.88 7.57
CA ASP A 233 -15.81 -18.38 7.85
C ASP A 233 -16.14 -19.56 6.93
N VAL A 234 -16.76 -20.61 7.47
CA VAL A 234 -17.11 -21.83 6.73
C VAL A 234 -17.91 -21.57 5.46
N LYS A 235 -18.73 -20.51 5.42
CA LYS A 235 -19.54 -20.13 4.25
C LYS A 235 -18.71 -19.63 3.08
N ASP A 236 -17.50 -19.14 3.36
CA ASP A 236 -16.60 -18.57 2.35
C ASP A 236 -15.58 -19.59 1.83
N VAL A 237 -15.37 -20.72 2.55
CA VAL A 237 -14.32 -21.69 2.24
C VAL A 237 -14.46 -22.31 0.85
N GLN A 238 -15.67 -22.66 0.42
CA GLN A 238 -15.89 -23.25 -0.90
C GLN A 238 -15.50 -22.27 -2.02
N LEU A 239 -15.86 -21.00 -1.87
CA LEU A 239 -15.54 -19.96 -2.84
C LEU A 239 -14.04 -19.64 -2.84
N PHE A 240 -13.41 -19.61 -1.66
CA PHE A 240 -11.97 -19.48 -1.50
C PHE A 240 -11.22 -20.59 -2.24
N ASP A 241 -11.61 -21.86 -2.02
CA ASP A 241 -10.96 -23.01 -2.66
C ASP A 241 -11.12 -22.96 -4.18
N TYR A 242 -12.33 -22.68 -4.67
CA TYR A 242 -12.57 -22.51 -6.09
C TYR A 242 -11.65 -21.44 -6.70
N PHE A 243 -11.58 -20.26 -6.08
CA PHE A 243 -10.82 -19.15 -6.64
C PHE A 243 -9.31 -19.40 -6.61
N THR A 244 -8.78 -19.87 -5.48
CA THR A 244 -7.33 -20.11 -5.32
C THR A 244 -6.83 -21.23 -6.22
N GLN A 245 -7.62 -22.28 -6.47
CA GLN A 245 -7.26 -23.36 -7.38
C GLN A 245 -7.30 -22.94 -8.86
N ASN A 246 -8.28 -22.11 -9.25
CA ASN A 246 -8.47 -21.71 -10.65
C ASN A 246 -7.60 -20.52 -11.04
N PHE A 247 -7.46 -19.52 -10.16
CA PHE A 247 -6.77 -18.27 -10.46
C PHE A 247 -5.46 -18.12 -9.70
N GLY A 248 -5.45 -18.47 -8.41
CA GLY A 248 -4.43 -18.07 -7.45
C GLY A 248 -4.68 -16.64 -6.97
N GLY A 249 -3.62 -15.88 -6.69
CA GLY A 249 -3.69 -14.47 -6.30
C GLY A 249 -3.66 -14.22 -4.80
N GLY A 250 -3.59 -12.96 -4.41
CA GLY A 250 -3.35 -12.59 -3.02
C GLY A 250 -4.64 -12.37 -2.23
N VAL A 251 -4.67 -12.87 -1.00
CA VAL A 251 -5.73 -12.64 -0.02
C VAL A 251 -5.44 -11.37 0.78
N SER A 252 -6.49 -10.64 1.13
CA SER A 252 -6.47 -9.38 1.88
C SER A 252 -7.54 -9.38 2.96
N GLY A 253 -7.49 -8.42 3.88
CA GLY A 253 -8.53 -8.22 4.90
C GLY A 253 -8.22 -8.92 6.22
N LEU A 254 -9.27 -9.25 6.98
CA LEU A 254 -9.17 -9.65 8.39
C LEU A 254 -8.16 -10.78 8.69
N PRO A 255 -8.02 -11.84 7.86
CA PRO A 255 -7.03 -12.90 8.10
C PRO A 255 -5.56 -12.43 8.15
N LEU A 256 -5.26 -11.23 7.65
CA LEU A 256 -3.90 -10.66 7.71
C LEU A 256 -3.66 -9.77 8.93
N LYS A 257 -4.68 -9.52 9.78
CA LYS A 257 -4.60 -8.57 10.89
C LYS A 257 -3.44 -8.88 11.83
N ASN A 258 -3.40 -10.12 12.35
CA ASN A 258 -2.41 -10.51 13.35
C ASN A 258 -1.00 -10.58 12.75
N LYS A 259 -0.87 -11.18 11.56
CA LYS A 259 0.43 -11.31 10.86
C LYS A 259 1.02 -9.94 10.53
N SER A 260 0.22 -9.01 10.01
CA SER A 260 0.67 -7.64 9.70
C SER A 260 1.07 -6.86 10.95
N LEU A 261 0.33 -6.99 12.06
CA LEU A 261 0.69 -6.35 13.33
C LEU A 261 2.03 -6.88 13.85
N GLN A 262 2.16 -8.21 13.94
CA GLN A 262 3.37 -8.85 14.45
C GLN A 262 4.60 -8.44 13.65
N LEU A 263 4.50 -8.45 12.32
CA LEU A 263 5.60 -8.06 11.44
C LEU A 263 6.00 -6.59 11.63
N CYS A 264 5.03 -5.69 11.80
CA CYS A 264 5.31 -4.28 12.05
C CYS A 264 5.84 -4.01 13.47
N ALA A 265 5.36 -4.75 14.48
CA ALA A 265 5.85 -4.66 15.85
C ALA A 265 7.32 -5.10 15.93
N GLU A 266 7.68 -6.21 15.29
CA GLU A 266 9.08 -6.64 15.16
C GLU A 266 9.93 -5.57 14.46
N ALA A 267 9.41 -4.97 13.38
CA ALA A 267 10.11 -3.89 12.69
C ALA A 267 10.34 -2.68 13.61
N ALA A 268 9.40 -2.36 14.50
CA ALA A 268 9.52 -1.27 15.46
C ALA A 268 10.57 -1.57 16.54
N ASP A 269 10.61 -2.80 17.04
CA ASP A 269 11.63 -3.25 17.99
C ASP A 269 13.04 -3.20 17.35
N LEU A 270 13.16 -3.66 16.10
CA LEU A 270 14.41 -3.56 15.33
C LEU A 270 14.80 -2.10 15.07
N LEU A 271 13.86 -1.22 14.73
CA LEU A 271 14.12 0.20 14.51
C LEU A 271 14.67 0.86 15.79
N ASN A 272 14.07 0.56 16.95
CA ASN A 272 14.54 1.02 18.26
C ASN A 272 15.96 0.52 18.59
N LYS A 273 16.30 -0.69 18.13
CA LYS A 273 17.64 -1.28 18.28
C LYS A 273 18.66 -0.63 17.34
N PHE A 274 18.30 -0.41 16.07
CA PHE A 274 19.18 0.14 15.04
C PHE A 274 19.45 1.64 15.21
N LYS A 275 18.50 2.40 15.78
CA LYS A 275 18.63 3.85 16.08
C LYS A 275 19.13 4.65 14.86
N PRO A 276 18.35 4.71 13.77
CA PRO A 276 18.74 5.48 12.59
C PRO A 276 19.00 6.94 12.94
N ASN A 277 19.95 7.56 12.24
CA ASN A 277 20.30 8.97 12.38
C ASN A 277 19.41 9.91 11.54
N HIS A 278 18.32 9.38 10.98
CA HIS A 278 17.32 10.11 10.21
C HIS A 278 15.93 9.56 10.55
N GLU A 279 14.90 10.32 10.19
CA GLU A 279 13.50 9.93 10.37
C GLU A 279 13.16 8.73 9.49
N PHE A 280 12.64 7.67 10.10
CA PHE A 280 12.25 6.44 9.41
C PHE A 280 10.94 5.93 10.02
N HIS A 281 9.92 5.72 9.20
CA HIS A 281 8.59 5.34 9.67
C HIS A 281 8.17 3.94 9.23
N ILE A 282 7.42 3.26 10.10
CA ILE A 282 6.77 1.98 9.82
C ILE A 282 5.30 2.25 9.53
N ILE A 283 4.86 1.76 8.38
CA ILE A 283 3.47 1.83 7.91
C ILE A 283 2.92 0.41 7.91
N ARG A 284 1.73 0.22 8.47
CA ARG A 284 1.04 -1.08 8.46
C ARG A 284 -0.08 -1.07 7.43
N SER A 285 -0.13 -2.12 6.61
CA SER A 285 -1.28 -2.41 5.77
C SER A 285 -1.68 -3.88 5.93
N GLY A 286 -2.99 -4.16 6.00
CA GLY A 286 -3.51 -5.53 6.11
C GLY A 286 -4.37 -5.73 7.35
N GLY A 287 -5.63 -6.12 7.15
CA GLY A 287 -6.54 -6.44 8.25
C GLY A 287 -6.97 -5.29 9.16
N ILE A 288 -6.61 -4.04 8.85
CA ILE A 288 -7.11 -2.85 9.58
C ILE A 288 -8.60 -2.64 9.27
N ASP A 289 -9.45 -2.69 10.30
CA ASP A 289 -10.91 -2.60 10.19
C ASP A 289 -11.55 -1.66 11.23
N SER A 290 -10.81 -1.23 12.25
CA SER A 290 -11.35 -0.50 13.41
C SER A 290 -10.36 0.51 14.02
N LEU A 291 -10.86 1.41 14.88
CA LEU A 291 -10.01 2.32 15.67
C LEU A 291 -9.05 1.56 16.59
N ALA A 292 -9.52 0.47 17.21
CA ALA A 292 -8.70 -0.36 18.08
C ALA A 292 -7.45 -0.87 17.33
N ASP A 293 -7.57 -1.25 16.05
CA ASP A 293 -6.43 -1.69 15.24
C ASP A 293 -5.39 -0.56 15.04
N ILE A 294 -5.85 0.69 14.90
CA ILE A 294 -5.00 1.88 14.74
C ILE A 294 -4.30 2.23 16.06
N GLU A 295 -5.02 2.12 17.17
CA GLU A 295 -4.50 2.36 18.51
C GLU A 295 -3.46 1.31 18.91
N GLU A 296 -3.74 0.04 18.60
CA GLU A 296 -2.80 -1.06 18.76
C GLU A 296 -1.55 -0.85 17.92
N SER A 297 -1.70 -0.43 16.65
CA SER A 297 -0.55 -0.05 15.82
C SER A 297 0.31 1.02 16.49
N ARG A 298 -0.32 2.09 17.00
CA ARG A 298 0.37 3.19 17.68
C ARG A 298 1.10 2.71 18.93
N ALA A 299 0.49 1.82 19.71
CA ALA A 299 1.09 1.26 20.92
C ALA A 299 2.38 0.47 20.62
N HIS A 300 2.50 -0.10 19.42
CA HIS A 300 3.70 -0.78 18.93
C HIS A 300 4.69 0.13 18.18
N GLY A 301 4.50 1.46 18.18
CA GLY A 301 5.39 2.39 17.48
C GLY A 301 5.19 2.45 15.96
N ILE A 302 4.11 1.87 15.44
CA ILE A 302 3.74 1.97 14.02
C ILE A 302 3.17 3.37 13.78
N SER A 303 3.74 4.08 12.81
CA SER A 303 3.49 5.51 12.61
C SER A 303 2.20 5.80 11.83
N PHE A 304 1.82 4.89 10.93
CA PHE A 304 0.67 5.10 10.03
C PHE A 304 0.03 3.78 9.57
N ASN A 305 -1.23 3.83 9.15
CA ASN A 305 -1.98 2.66 8.67
C ASN A 305 -2.56 2.90 7.27
N GLN A 306 -2.69 1.83 6.48
CA GLN A 306 -3.47 1.85 5.24
C GLN A 306 -4.51 0.75 5.25
N TRP A 307 -5.68 1.02 4.68
CA TRP A 307 -6.75 0.03 4.52
C TRP A 307 -7.23 -0.10 3.07
N TYR A 308 -7.77 -1.27 2.75
CA TYR A 308 -8.48 -1.53 1.49
C TYR A 308 -9.76 -2.32 1.80
N THR A 309 -9.63 -3.58 2.21
CA THR A 309 -10.79 -4.44 2.50
C THR A 309 -11.61 -3.89 3.66
N GLY A 310 -10.94 -3.43 4.72
CA GLY A 310 -11.60 -2.75 5.85
C GLY A 310 -12.37 -1.50 5.42
N PHE A 311 -11.82 -0.70 4.49
CA PHE A 311 -12.52 0.47 3.95
C PHE A 311 -13.87 0.05 3.34
N PHE A 312 -13.87 -0.91 2.41
CA PHE A 312 -15.10 -1.33 1.74
C PHE A 312 -16.09 -2.02 2.67
N ASN A 313 -15.62 -2.81 3.64
CA ASN A 313 -16.48 -3.42 4.65
C ASN A 313 -17.19 -2.36 5.51
N ASN A 314 -16.46 -1.35 5.98
CA ASN A 314 -17.04 -0.28 6.78
C ASN A 314 -17.89 0.67 5.93
N TYR A 315 -17.48 0.99 4.70
CA TYR A 315 -18.24 1.83 3.78
C TYR A 315 -19.59 1.19 3.40
N ALA A 316 -19.66 -0.13 3.24
CA ALA A 316 -20.92 -0.83 2.99
C ALA A 316 -21.93 -0.65 4.14
N ARG A 317 -21.45 -0.49 5.38
CA ARG A 317 -22.28 -0.27 6.58
C ARG A 317 -22.61 1.21 6.80
N ASP A 318 -21.63 2.08 6.57
CA ASP A 318 -21.66 3.47 7.05
C ASP A 318 -21.74 4.52 5.95
N GLY A 319 -21.56 4.12 4.69
CA GLY A 319 -21.51 5.01 3.54
C GLY A 319 -20.52 6.16 3.76
N ASP A 320 -20.96 7.37 3.46
CA ASP A 320 -20.14 8.58 3.56
C ASP A 320 -19.66 8.88 4.99
N GLN A 321 -20.24 8.23 6.00
CA GLN A 321 -19.87 8.42 7.40
C GLN A 321 -18.70 7.51 7.83
N VAL A 322 -18.09 6.77 6.90
CA VAL A 322 -17.10 5.71 7.19
C VAL A 322 -15.95 6.15 8.11
N TYR A 323 -15.26 7.27 7.85
CA TYR A 323 -14.20 7.73 8.75
C TYR A 323 -14.76 8.42 9.99
N ARG A 324 -15.90 9.12 9.90
CA ARG A 324 -16.53 9.76 11.06
C ARG A 324 -16.84 8.71 12.11
N LYS A 325 -17.53 7.63 11.73
CA LYS A 325 -17.87 6.52 12.63
C LYS A 325 -16.66 5.68 13.05
N LEU A 326 -15.61 5.63 12.24
CA LEU A 326 -14.37 4.96 12.65
C LEU A 326 -13.70 5.70 13.82
N PHE A 327 -13.75 7.03 13.85
CA PHE A 327 -13.04 7.86 14.86
C PHE A 327 -13.93 8.38 16.01
N THR A 328 -15.21 7.98 16.06
CA THR A 328 -16.14 8.23 17.18
C THR A 328 -16.23 7.04 18.11
#